data_AF-A0A167RRP6-F1
#
_entry.id   AF-A0A167RRP6-F1
#
_cell.length_a   1.000
_cell.length_b   1.000
_cell.length_c   1.000
_cell.angle_alpha   90.00
_cell.angle_beta   90.00
_cell.angle_gamma   90.00
#
_symmetry.space_group_name_H-M   'P 1'
#
loop_
_entity.id
_entity.type
_entity.pdbx_description
1 polymer ?
#
loop_
_entity_poly.entity_id
_entity_poly.type
_entity_poly.pdbx_seq_one_letter_code
_entity_poly.pdbx_strand_id
1 'polypeptide(L)'
;MGFPALGIDLLSNSYALTAAACLYTSNIAWTVLYDMIYAHMDIKDDAKAGIKSIALKHDADTKKVLTGLAAVQIGLLAAAGTAAGAGPAFFIGSCGGAAVALGVMIKRVNLKSVKDCWWWFVNGCWITGGVISTGLATDYLLRLSKSEPEKAIST
;
A
#
# COMPACT_ATOMS: atom_id res chain seq x y z
N MET A 1 -19.11 -3.49 10.99
CA MET A 1 -19.91 -4.60 10.43
C MET A 1 -18.95 -5.73 10.11
N GLY A 2 -19.09 -6.92 10.71
CA GLY A 2 -18.19 -8.05 10.46
C GLY A 2 -18.53 -8.77 9.15
N PHE A 3 -17.57 -9.51 8.59
CA PHE A 3 -17.73 -10.31 7.36
C PHE A 3 -18.98 -11.23 7.34
N PRO A 4 -19.38 -11.89 8.45
CA PRO A 4 -20.60 -12.69 8.47
C PRO A 4 -21.89 -11.89 8.21
N ALA A 5 -21.93 -10.61 8.60
CA ALA A 5 -23.08 -9.74 8.36
C ALA A 5 -23.18 -9.28 6.89
N LEU A 6 -22.09 -9.41 6.13
CA LEU A 6 -22.06 -9.17 4.68
C LEU A 6 -22.37 -10.46 3.88
N GLY A 7 -22.69 -11.56 4.55
CA GLY A 7 -22.90 -12.87 3.91
C GLY A 7 -21.61 -13.51 3.40
N ILE A 8 -20.44 -13.00 3.81
CA ILE A 8 -19.12 -13.52 3.40
C ILE A 8 -18.52 -14.26 4.58
N ASP A 9 -18.44 -15.58 4.47
CA ASP A 9 -17.63 -16.38 5.37
C ASP A 9 -16.19 -16.46 4.84
N LEU A 10 -15.27 -15.73 5.50
CA LEU A 10 -13.85 -15.72 5.13
C LEU A 10 -13.20 -17.09 5.31
N LEU A 11 -13.64 -17.91 6.27
CA LEU A 11 -12.99 -19.18 6.54
C LEU A 11 -13.37 -20.23 5.50
N SER A 12 -14.58 -20.13 4.94
CA SER A 12 -15.06 -21.03 3.89
C SER A 12 -14.73 -20.55 2.49
N ASN A 13 -14.59 -19.23 2.27
CA ASN A 13 -14.30 -18.67 0.96
C ASN A 13 -12.80 -18.38 0.78
N SER A 14 -12.10 -19.32 0.16
CA SER A 14 -10.67 -19.23 -0.11
C SER A 14 -10.27 -17.98 -0.89
N TYR A 15 -11.08 -17.54 -1.87
CA TYR A 15 -10.78 -16.33 -2.64
C TYR A 15 -10.86 -15.07 -1.79
N ALA A 16 -11.90 -14.95 -0.96
CA ALA A 16 -12.07 -13.83 -0.04
C ALA A 16 -10.95 -13.81 1.02
N LEU A 17 -10.56 -14.98 1.54
CA LEU A 17 -9.44 -15.11 2.46
C LEU A 17 -8.12 -14.68 1.82
N THR A 18 -7.82 -15.16 0.62
CA THR A 18 -6.61 -14.78 -0.12
C THR A 18 -6.59 -13.28 -0.39
N ALA A 19 -7.70 -12.70 -0.85
CA ALA A 19 -7.80 -11.26 -1.09
C ALA A 19 -7.52 -10.45 0.18
N ALA A 20 -8.16 -10.82 1.30
CA ALA A 20 -7.97 -10.16 2.59
C ALA A 20 -6.52 -10.30 3.10
N ALA A 21 -5.95 -11.49 3.03
CA ALA A 21 -4.58 -11.77 3.48
C ALA A 21 -3.54 -11.00 2.65
N CYS A 22 -3.70 -10.97 1.31
CA CYS A 22 -2.83 -10.21 0.42
C CYS A 22 -2.95 -8.71 0.68
N LEU A 23 -4.17 -8.17 0.83
CA LEU A 23 -4.39 -6.75 1.10
C LEU A 23 -3.83 -6.33 2.46
N TYR A 24 -3.99 -7.17 3.48
CA TYR A 24 -3.44 -6.92 4.81
C TYR A 24 -1.92 -6.94 4.81
N THR A 25 -1.31 -7.95 4.18
CA THR A 25 0.15 -8.04 4.05
C THR A 25 0.72 -6.91 3.19
N SER A 26 -0.01 -6.46 2.16
CA SER A 26 0.34 -5.26 1.38
C SER A 26 0.41 -4.03 2.28
N ASN A 27 -0.58 -3.82 3.16
CA ASN A 27 -0.56 -2.74 4.14
C ASN A 27 0.62 -2.85 5.10
N ILE A 28 0.95 -4.05 5.59
CA ILE A 28 2.14 -4.25 6.44
C ILE A 28 3.41 -3.82 5.70
N ALA A 29 3.59 -4.27 4.45
CA ALA A 29 4.76 -3.90 3.65
C ALA A 29 4.86 -2.38 3.44
N TRP A 30 3.72 -1.72 3.21
CA TRP A 30 3.65 -0.26 3.13
C TRP A 30 4.03 0.42 4.45
N THR A 31 3.52 -0.08 5.57
CA THR A 31 3.84 0.42 6.91
C THR A 31 5.32 0.35 7.21
N VAL A 32 5.93 -0.81 6.97
CA VAL A 32 7.37 -1.00 7.16
C VAL A 32 8.17 -0.05 6.25
N LEU A 33 7.68 0.23 5.04
CA LEU A 33 8.36 1.12 4.09
C LEU A 33 8.43 2.56 4.62
N TYR A 34 7.30 3.16 5.01
CA TYR A 34 7.33 4.54 5.51
C TYR A 34 7.92 4.64 6.93
N ASP A 35 7.81 3.60 7.76
CA ASP A 35 8.45 3.52 9.07
C ASP A 35 9.97 3.47 8.95
N MET A 36 10.50 2.82 7.91
CA MET A 36 11.93 2.84 7.59
C MET A 36 12.41 4.24 7.20
N ILE A 37 11.58 5.06 6.54
CA ILE A 37 11.91 6.48 6.27
C ILE A 37 11.95 7.26 7.59
N TYR A 38 11.00 7.02 8.49
CA TYR A 38 10.97 7.64 9.80
C TYR A 38 12.21 7.27 10.64
N ALA A 39 12.62 6.00 10.63
CA ALA A 39 13.81 5.52 11.35
C ALA A 39 15.13 6.21 10.94
N HIS A 40 15.21 6.82 9.76
CA HIS A 40 16.39 7.60 9.36
C HIS A 40 16.53 8.93 10.12
N MET A 41 15.47 9.38 10.82
CA MET A 41 15.54 10.54 11.71
C MET A 41 16.42 10.25 12.93
N ASP A 42 16.37 9.00 13.41
CA ASP A 42 17.02 8.60 14.66
C ASP A 42 18.43 8.03 14.44
N ILE A 43 18.88 7.81 13.19
CA ILE A 43 20.21 7.24 12.87
C ILE A 43 21.37 7.91 13.62
N LYS A 44 21.34 9.24 13.77
CA LYS A 44 22.43 10.00 14.42
C LYS A 44 22.42 9.81 15.93
N ASP A 45 21.25 9.63 16.51
CA ASP A 45 21.09 9.48 17.95
C ASP A 45 21.25 8.00 18.35
N ASP A 46 20.76 7.07 17.53
CA ASP A 46 21.06 5.64 17.61
C ASP A 46 22.57 5.37 17.59
N ALA A 47 23.29 5.99 16.66
CA ALA A 47 24.74 5.84 16.54
C ALA A 47 25.48 6.35 17.80
N LYS A 48 25.03 7.46 18.38
CA LYS A 48 25.58 7.99 19.65
C LYS A 48 25.25 7.11 20.84
N ALA A 49 24.07 6.49 20.86
CA ALA A 49 23.63 5.57 21.90
C ALA A 49 24.22 4.15 21.75
N GLY A 50 24.96 3.86 20.66
CA GLY A 50 25.52 2.54 20.37
C GLY A 50 24.49 1.52 19.88
N ILE A 51 23.30 1.98 19.48
CA ILE A 51 22.20 1.14 18.97
C ILE A 51 22.49 0.79 17.51
N LYS A 52 22.56 -0.50 17.18
CA LYS A 52 22.80 -0.99 15.81
C LYS A 52 21.48 -1.15 15.06
N SER A 53 20.83 -0.05 14.67
CA SER A 53 19.55 -0.12 13.95
C SER A 53 19.70 -0.64 12.51
N ILE A 54 18.63 -1.23 11.97
CA ILE A 54 18.59 -1.76 10.59
C ILE A 54 18.84 -0.63 9.59
N ALA A 55 18.35 0.57 9.90
CA ALA A 55 18.59 1.80 9.14
C ALA A 55 20.09 2.14 9.12
N LEU A 56 20.78 2.08 10.26
CA LEU A 56 22.23 2.29 10.34
C LEU A 56 23.03 1.26 9.51
N LYS A 57 22.60 -0.01 9.51
CA LYS A 57 23.25 -1.08 8.74
C LYS A 57 23.02 -0.96 7.22
N HIS A 58 21.88 -0.41 6.80
CA HIS A 58 21.50 -0.27 5.39
C HIS A 58 21.59 1.17 4.87
N ASP A 59 22.18 2.12 5.59
CA ASP A 59 22.21 3.56 5.22
C ASP A 59 22.64 3.82 3.76
N ALA A 60 23.59 3.02 3.24
CA ALA A 60 24.04 3.10 1.85
C ALA A 60 23.05 2.52 0.82
N ASP A 61 22.24 1.53 1.21
CA ASP A 61 21.34 0.75 0.36
C ASP A 61 19.85 0.91 0.72
N THR A 62 19.49 1.81 1.63
CA THR A 62 18.10 1.99 2.11
C THR A 62 17.13 2.15 0.95
N LYS A 63 17.48 2.94 -0.08
CA LYS A 63 16.60 3.13 -1.25
C LYS A 63 16.32 1.83 -2.01
N LYS A 64 17.25 0.88 -2.04
CA LYS A 64 17.03 -0.45 -2.63
C LYS A 64 16.05 -1.26 -1.77
N VAL A 65 16.20 -1.23 -0.46
CA VAL A 65 15.27 -1.91 0.47
C VAL A 65 13.87 -1.33 0.36
N LEU A 66 13.73 0.01 0.35
CA LEU A 66 12.45 0.69 0.13
C LEU A 66 11.82 0.32 -1.21
N THR A 67 12.63 0.20 -2.28
CA THR A 67 12.14 -0.23 -3.59
C THR A 67 11.65 -1.67 -3.57
N GLY A 68 12.35 -2.58 -2.87
CA GLY A 68 11.91 -3.95 -2.66
C GLY A 68 10.58 -4.03 -1.90
N LEU A 69 10.44 -3.27 -0.82
CA LEU A 69 9.20 -3.18 -0.05
C LEU A 69 8.05 -2.60 -0.89
N ALA A 70 8.32 -1.59 -1.72
CA ALA A 70 7.32 -1.02 -2.64
C ALA A 70 6.86 -2.08 -3.66
N ALA A 71 7.78 -2.83 -4.24
CA ALA A 71 7.45 -3.89 -5.19
C ALA A 71 6.60 -4.98 -4.54
N VAL A 72 6.93 -5.39 -3.31
CA VAL A 72 6.14 -6.36 -2.53
C VAL A 72 4.75 -5.80 -2.22
N GLN A 73 4.66 -4.56 -1.76
CA GLN A 73 3.39 -3.88 -1.47
C GLN A 73 2.47 -3.89 -2.70
N ILE A 74 2.97 -3.43 -3.86
CA ILE A 74 2.21 -3.34 -5.11
C ILE A 74 1.86 -4.75 -5.62
N GLY A 75 2.78 -5.71 -5.56
CA GLY A 75 2.54 -7.09 -5.99
C GLY A 75 1.44 -7.76 -5.17
N LEU A 76 1.45 -7.57 -3.85
CA LEU A 76 0.40 -8.07 -2.96
C LEU A 76 -0.93 -7.34 -3.16
N LEU A 77 -0.90 -6.03 -3.45
CA LEU A 77 -2.11 -5.27 -3.78
C LEU A 77 -2.75 -5.77 -5.08
N ALA A 78 -1.94 -6.04 -6.10
CA ALA A 78 -2.40 -6.62 -7.36
C ALA A 78 -2.93 -8.05 -7.15
N ALA A 79 -2.26 -8.88 -6.35
CA ALA A 79 -2.73 -10.22 -6.01
C ALA A 79 -4.08 -10.18 -5.27
N ALA A 80 -4.27 -9.22 -4.35
CA ALA A 80 -5.54 -9.01 -3.67
C ALA A 80 -6.65 -8.62 -4.65
N GLY A 81 -6.36 -7.71 -5.59
CA GLY A 81 -7.28 -7.33 -6.67
C GLY A 81 -7.69 -8.52 -7.54
N THR A 82 -6.73 -9.35 -7.95
CA THR A 82 -7.00 -10.55 -8.74
C THR A 82 -7.87 -11.55 -7.98
N ALA A 83 -7.55 -11.83 -6.71
CA ALA A 83 -8.34 -12.75 -5.88
C ALA A 83 -9.76 -12.22 -5.59
N ALA A 84 -9.92 -10.90 -5.47
CA ALA A 84 -11.22 -10.25 -5.32
C ALA A 84 -12.00 -10.10 -6.65
N GLY A 85 -11.39 -10.45 -7.79
CA GLY A 85 -11.97 -10.23 -9.10
C GLY A 85 -12.17 -8.74 -9.42
N ALA A 86 -11.26 -7.86 -8.98
CA ALA A 86 -11.28 -6.41 -9.19
C ALA A 86 -11.08 -6.01 -10.65
N GLY A 87 -11.48 -4.79 -11.00
CA GLY A 87 -11.58 -4.35 -12.39
C GLY A 87 -10.33 -3.63 -12.88
N PRO A 88 -10.25 -3.31 -14.18
CA PRO A 88 -9.11 -2.60 -14.75
C PRO A 88 -8.87 -1.24 -14.07
N ALA A 89 -9.92 -0.57 -13.58
CA ALA A 89 -9.78 0.71 -12.89
C ALA A 89 -9.04 0.56 -11.55
N PHE A 90 -9.23 -0.56 -10.83
CA PHE A 90 -8.45 -0.85 -9.62
C PHE A 90 -6.96 -1.06 -9.94
N PHE A 91 -6.64 -1.82 -10.98
CA PHE A 91 -5.24 -2.08 -11.33
C PHE A 91 -4.53 -0.81 -11.81
N ILE A 92 -5.17 0.01 -12.64
CA ILE A 92 -4.58 1.26 -13.13
C ILE A 92 -4.53 2.31 -12.01
N GLY A 93 -5.65 2.53 -11.32
CA GLY A 93 -5.79 3.56 -10.30
C GLY A 93 -5.01 3.24 -9.03
N SER A 94 -5.33 2.10 -8.39
CA SER A 94 -4.72 1.75 -7.11
C SER A 94 -3.29 1.22 -7.28
N CYS A 95 -3.07 0.21 -8.12
CA CYS A 95 -1.72 -0.39 -8.24
C CYS A 95 -0.77 0.53 -9.03
N GLY A 96 -1.20 1.05 -10.17
CA GLY A 96 -0.41 1.99 -10.96
C GLY A 96 -0.16 3.31 -10.21
N GLY A 97 -1.18 3.85 -9.56
CA GLY A 97 -1.05 5.05 -8.75
C GLY A 97 -0.14 4.86 -7.53
N ALA A 98 -0.24 3.73 -6.82
CA ALA A 98 0.68 3.39 -5.74
C ALA A 98 2.13 3.28 -6.23
N ALA A 99 2.35 2.67 -7.40
CA ALA A 99 3.68 2.56 -8.00
C ALA A 99 4.31 3.94 -8.27
N VAL A 100 3.52 4.88 -8.80
CA VAL A 100 3.98 6.25 -9.03
C VAL A 100 4.22 6.98 -7.71
N ALA A 101 3.29 6.92 -6.76
CA ALA A 101 3.41 7.59 -5.46
C ALA A 101 4.64 7.13 -4.68
N LEU A 102 4.81 5.81 -4.53
CA LEU A 102 5.97 5.21 -3.85
C LEU A 102 7.27 5.46 -4.62
N GLY A 103 7.26 5.33 -5.95
CA GLY A 103 8.44 5.60 -6.78
C GLY A 103 8.91 7.05 -6.67
N VAL A 104 7.99 8.01 -6.67
CA VAL A 104 8.30 9.42 -6.46
C VAL A 104 8.84 9.67 -5.05
N MET A 105 8.21 9.08 -4.04
CA MET A 105 8.66 9.19 -2.65
C MET A 105 10.09 8.67 -2.47
N ILE A 106 10.38 7.44 -2.90
CA ILE A 106 11.71 6.82 -2.78
C ILE A 106 12.78 7.63 -3.54
N LYS A 107 12.42 8.14 -4.72
CA LYS A 107 13.36 8.95 -5.53
C LYS A 107 13.65 10.30 -4.86
N ARG A 108 12.62 11.01 -4.39
CA ARG A 108 12.74 12.39 -3.89
C ARG A 108 13.18 12.48 -2.44
N VAL A 109 12.89 11.48 -1.61
CA VAL A 109 13.25 11.52 -0.19
C VAL A 109 14.76 11.62 -0.01
N ASN A 110 15.17 12.59 0.79
CA ASN A 110 16.51 12.82 1.25
C ASN A 110 16.64 12.29 2.68
N LEU A 111 17.08 11.03 2.78
CA LEU A 111 17.22 10.30 4.04
C LEU A 111 18.21 10.95 5.04
N LYS A 112 19.04 11.90 4.61
CA LYS A 112 19.96 12.62 5.48
C LYS A 112 19.32 13.84 6.16
N SER A 113 18.13 14.23 5.72
CA SER A 113 17.39 15.40 6.22
C SER A 113 16.20 14.96 7.05
N VAL A 114 16.27 15.16 8.36
CA VAL A 114 15.19 14.85 9.32
C VAL A 114 13.87 15.51 8.91
N LYS A 115 13.91 16.77 8.49
CA LYS A 115 12.71 17.50 8.04
C LYS A 115 12.08 16.91 6.79
N ASP A 116 12.89 16.42 5.86
CA ASP A 116 12.41 15.82 4.62
C ASP A 116 11.84 14.42 4.86
N CYS A 117 12.48 13.62 5.71
CA CYS A 117 11.96 12.34 6.17
C CYS A 117 10.59 12.50 6.85
N TRP A 118 10.45 13.47 7.76
CA TRP A 118 9.17 13.76 8.40
C TRP A 118 8.08 14.15 7.39
N TRP A 119 8.42 15.02 6.44
CA TRP A 119 7.48 15.45 5.41
C TRP A 119 7.00 14.26 4.56
N TRP A 120 7.91 13.40 4.11
CA TRP A 120 7.56 12.21 3.33
C TRP A 120 6.86 11.13 4.15
N PHE A 121 7.16 10.99 5.44
CA PHE A 121 6.44 10.10 6.34
C PHE A 121 4.96 10.49 6.43
N VAL A 122 4.67 11.75 6.73
CA VAL A 122 3.28 12.23 6.86
C VAL A 122 2.60 12.30 5.49
N ASN A 123 3.15 13.06 4.55
CA ASN A 123 2.49 13.34 3.28
C ASN A 123 2.55 12.14 2.33
N GLY A 124 3.64 11.37 2.32
CA GLY A 124 3.75 10.17 1.50
C GLY A 124 2.74 9.10 1.92
N CYS A 125 2.44 9.00 3.22
CA CYS A 125 1.36 8.15 3.74
C CYS A 125 -0.01 8.61 3.19
N TRP A 126 -0.35 9.89 3.34
CA TRP A 126 -1.61 10.43 2.81
C TRP A 126 -1.75 10.30 1.30
N ILE A 127 -0.68 10.56 0.53
CA ILE A 127 -0.68 10.46 -0.93
C ILE A 127 -0.89 9.01 -1.36
N THR A 128 -0.07 8.08 -0.84
CA THR A 128 -0.13 6.68 -1.27
C THR A 128 -1.47 6.04 -0.87
N GLY A 129 -1.91 6.25 0.38
CA GLY A 129 -3.19 5.76 0.87
C GLY A 129 -4.36 6.37 0.09
N GLY A 130 -4.35 7.69 -0.11
CA GLY A 130 -5.39 8.39 -0.87
C GLY A 130 -5.52 7.89 -2.30
N VAL A 131 -4.40 7.64 -3.00
CA VAL A 131 -4.40 7.10 -4.36
C VAL A 131 -4.94 5.68 -4.41
N ILE A 132 -4.50 4.79 -3.49
CA ILE A 132 -5.01 3.41 -3.41
C ILE A 132 -6.52 3.41 -3.14
N SER A 133 -6.98 4.17 -2.15
CA SER A 133 -8.40 4.26 -1.78
C SER A 133 -9.24 4.84 -2.91
N THR A 134 -8.77 5.89 -3.59
CA THR A 134 -9.50 6.52 -4.70
C THR A 134 -9.63 5.58 -5.89
N GLY A 135 -8.56 4.84 -6.23
CA GLY A 135 -8.61 3.83 -7.29
C GLY A 135 -9.60 2.71 -6.97
N LEU A 136 -9.64 2.25 -5.72
CA LEU A 136 -10.56 1.21 -5.27
C LEU A 136 -12.00 1.70 -5.28
N ALA A 137 -12.24 2.91 -4.78
CA ALA A 137 -13.56 3.54 -4.81
C ALA A 137 -14.07 3.75 -6.24
N THR A 138 -13.18 4.17 -7.15
CA THR A 138 -13.51 4.36 -8.57
C THR A 138 -13.90 3.04 -9.23
N ASP A 139 -13.13 1.97 -9.01
CA ASP A 139 -13.46 0.63 -9.54
C ASP A 139 -14.81 0.14 -9.00
N TYR A 140 -15.06 0.34 -7.70
CA TYR A 140 -16.32 -0.01 -7.06
C TYR A 140 -17.51 0.75 -7.67
N LEU A 141 -17.38 2.07 -7.84
CA LEU A 141 -18.44 2.90 -8.43
C LEU A 141 -18.72 2.52 -9.89
N LEU A 142 -17.68 2.30 -10.70
CA LEU A 142 -17.85 1.89 -12.10
C LEU A 142 -18.56 0.53 -12.22
N ARG A 143 -18.28 -0.39 -11.30
CA ARG A 143 -18.95 -1.69 -11.24
C ARG A 143 -20.40 -1.57 -10.82
N LEU A 144 -20.69 -0.70 -9.85
CA LEU A 144 -22.06 -0.43 -9.41
C LEU A 144 -22.90 0.16 -10.56
N SER A 145 -22.36 1.16 -11.26
CA SER A 145 -23.04 1.76 -12.42
C SER A 145 -23.22 0.80 -13.59
N LYS A 146 -22.42 -0.27 -13.69
CA LYS A 146 -22.57 -1.29 -14.74
C LYS A 146 -23.52 -2.42 -14.35
N SER A 147 -23.72 -2.68 -13.05
CA SER A 147 -24.67 -3.69 -12.57
C SER A 147 -26.12 -3.17 -12.48
N GLU A 148 -26.33 -1.87 -12.33
CA GLU A 148 -27.66 -1.24 -12.44
C GLU A 148 -28.36 -1.41 -13.80
N PRO A 149 -27.72 -1.17 -14.97
CA PRO A 149 -28.35 -1.32 -16.27
C PRO A 149 -28.67 -2.78 -16.64
N GLU A 150 -27.94 -3.75 -16.10
CA GLU A 150 -28.16 -5.18 -16.39
C GLU A 150 -29.41 -5.74 -15.68
N LYS A 151 -29.68 -5.30 -14.45
CA LYS A 151 -30.92 -5.65 -13.73
C LYS A 151 -32.17 -4.97 -14.31
N ALA A 152 -32.03 -3.79 -14.91
CA ALA A 152 -33.15 -3.05 -15.50
C ALA A 152 -33.66 -3.66 -16.82
N ILE A 153 -32.88 -4.50 -17.49
CA ILE A 153 -33.23 -5.12 -18.78
C ILE A 153 -33.78 -6.55 -18.59
N SER A 154 -33.60 -7.17 -17.43
CA SER A 154 -34.05 -8.54 -17.13
C SER A 154 -35.36 -8.63 -16.34
N THR A 155 -36.14 -7.53 -16.24
CA THR A 155 -37.45 -7.49 -15.55
C THR A 155 -38.52 -7.09 -16.56
#